data_AF-A0A6P2CU97-F1
#
_entry.id   AF-A0A6P2CU97-F1
#
_cell.length_a   1.000
_cell.length_b   1.000
_cell.length_c   1.000
_cell.angle_alpha   90.00
_cell.angle_beta   90.00
_cell.angle_gamma   90.00
#
_symmetry.space_group_name_H-M   'P 1'
#
loop_
_entity.id
_entity.type
_entity.pdbx_description
1 polymer ?
#
loop_
_entity_poly.entity_id
_entity_poly.type
_entity_poly.pdbx_seq_one_letter_code
_entity_poly.pdbx_strand_id
1 'polypeptide(L)'
;MSIFELLLKRWSKALDDESRLQKLIGWLIKKGIEDQWWEAMEIQPNCHQLRRHFGDWLIEKGDKRGRGYKALGVQQRSGWKLYQKPPKKGTSEYQTWAFNNPNNNRYWNDRFSLPLRWFLKMPLHDGENPKWINGWSHRSLHDRVALAFNELPTEEQEELLSHEQSVFKLSVPNTKAQNSDSITLPKVIQILSSKENSPFPQSVVRRWRLSADRKQVELLVTEVPERPFEEWCKEHKIKFTKETLSSLGSVKSASLSEDWEGRKRTKPLTLLNRSREEI
;
A
#
# COMPACT_ATOMS: atom_id res chain seq x y z
N MET A 1 30.98 10.60 6.31
CA MET A 1 29.55 10.89 6.50
C MET A 1 29.30 12.31 6.01
N SER A 2 28.53 12.50 4.94
CA SER A 2 28.31 13.82 4.33
C SER A 2 27.42 14.69 5.22
N ILE A 3 27.47 16.02 5.06
CA ILE A 3 26.53 16.96 5.73
C ILE A 3 25.09 16.55 5.42
N PHE A 4 24.84 16.06 4.21
CA PHE A 4 23.53 15.60 3.79
C PHE A 4 23.10 14.31 4.51
N GLU A 5 23.99 13.32 4.68
CA GLU A 5 23.70 12.12 5.49
C GLU A 5 23.42 12.47 6.97
N LEU A 6 24.13 13.47 7.52
CA LEU A 6 23.89 13.99 8.88
C LEU A 6 22.53 14.69 9.01
N LEU A 7 22.17 15.52 8.02
CA LEU A 7 20.86 16.14 7.94
C LEU A 7 19.79 15.06 7.82
N LEU A 8 19.91 14.12 6.89
CA LEU A 8 18.95 13.06 6.69
C LEU A 8 18.80 12.12 7.89
N LYS A 9 19.88 11.75 8.59
CA LYS A 9 19.79 11.00 9.86
C LYS A 9 19.04 11.77 10.94
N ARG A 10 19.26 13.08 11.02
CA ARG A 10 18.52 13.96 11.93
C ARG A 10 17.06 14.10 11.52
N TRP A 11 16.77 13.95 10.23
CA TRP A 11 15.43 14.12 9.66
C TRP A 11 14.65 12.81 9.59
N SER A 12 15.29 11.63 9.66
CA SER A 12 14.57 10.34 9.68
C SER A 12 13.62 10.21 10.88
N LYS A 13 13.97 10.80 12.03
CA LYS A 13 13.09 10.95 13.21
C LYS A 13 12.06 12.08 13.07
N ALA A 14 12.13 12.85 12.00
CA ALA A 14 11.47 14.15 11.86
C ALA A 14 10.62 14.27 10.59
N LEU A 15 10.57 13.24 9.76
CA LEU A 15 9.74 13.18 8.56
C LEU A 15 8.27 12.85 8.88
N ASP A 16 7.96 12.62 10.16
CA ASP A 16 6.60 12.66 10.72
C ASP A 16 6.10 14.11 10.96
N ASP A 17 6.99 15.11 10.90
CA ASP A 17 6.67 16.53 11.04
C ASP A 17 6.57 17.18 9.64
N GLU A 18 5.35 17.54 9.25
CA GLU A 18 5.03 18.13 7.96
C GLU A 18 5.87 19.38 7.65
N SER A 19 6.11 20.24 8.65
CA SER A 19 6.91 21.47 8.47
C SER A 19 8.35 21.14 8.06
N ARG A 20 8.92 20.07 8.62
CA ARG A 20 10.28 19.63 8.28
C ARG A 20 10.32 18.95 6.93
N LEU A 21 9.34 18.11 6.60
CA LEU A 21 9.25 17.53 5.26
C LEU A 21 9.18 18.63 4.18
N GLN A 22 8.39 19.68 4.38
CA GLN A 22 8.31 20.81 3.44
C GLN A 22 9.66 21.53 3.28
N LYS A 23 10.43 21.70 4.38
CA LYS A 23 11.80 22.22 4.30
C LYS A 23 12.73 21.31 3.49
N LEU A 24 12.51 19.98 3.52
CA LEU A 24 13.34 19.01 2.78
C LEU A 24 13.08 19.18 1.30
N ILE A 25 11.80 19.16 0.94
CA ILE A 25 11.32 19.31 -0.43
C ILE A 25 11.83 20.62 -1.02
N GLY A 26 11.67 21.74 -0.31
CA GLY A 26 12.17 23.03 -0.77
C GLY A 26 13.69 23.04 -0.98
N TRP A 27 14.44 22.37 -0.10
CA TRP A 27 15.89 22.22 -0.28
C TRP A 27 16.25 21.34 -1.49
N LEU A 28 15.55 20.22 -1.69
CA LEU A 28 15.75 19.30 -2.81
C LEU A 28 15.45 19.97 -4.16
N ILE A 29 14.34 20.71 -4.24
CA ILE A 29 13.98 21.53 -5.41
C ILE A 29 15.09 22.54 -5.70
N LYS A 30 15.55 23.27 -4.66
CA LYS A 30 16.62 24.28 -4.80
C LYS A 30 17.94 23.67 -5.28
N LYS A 31 18.27 22.44 -4.85
CA LYS A 31 19.47 21.74 -5.33
C LYS A 31 19.32 21.29 -6.77
N GLY A 32 18.15 20.80 -7.17
CA GLY A 32 17.88 20.38 -8.54
C GLY A 32 18.71 19.17 -8.99
N ILE A 33 19.15 18.34 -8.04
CA ILE A 33 19.96 17.13 -8.30
C ILE A 33 19.10 15.91 -8.02
N GLU A 34 18.89 15.06 -9.03
CA GLU A 34 18.03 13.86 -8.92
C GLU A 34 18.54 12.89 -7.83
N ASP A 35 19.85 12.70 -7.72
CA ASP A 35 20.43 11.75 -6.75
C ASP A 35 20.08 12.11 -5.30
N GLN A 36 19.92 13.40 -4.99
CA GLN A 36 19.52 13.84 -3.64
C GLN A 36 18.07 13.47 -3.32
N TRP A 37 17.18 13.45 -4.32
CA TRP A 37 15.82 12.93 -4.14
C TRP A 37 15.84 11.42 -3.85
N TRP A 38 16.69 10.68 -4.56
CA TRP A 38 16.85 9.25 -4.35
C TRP A 38 17.43 8.89 -3.00
N GLU A 39 18.48 9.58 -2.57
CA GLU A 39 19.04 9.41 -1.24
C GLU A 39 17.99 9.67 -0.15
N ALA A 40 17.13 10.68 -0.31
CA ALA A 40 16.02 10.93 0.60
C ALA A 40 14.95 9.80 0.56
N MET A 41 14.61 9.28 -0.63
CA MET A 41 13.67 8.16 -0.78
C MET A 41 14.22 6.82 -0.28
N GLU A 42 15.53 6.59 -0.33
CA GLU A 42 16.15 5.38 0.24
C GLU A 42 16.06 5.37 1.77
N ILE A 43 16.09 6.55 2.38
CA ILE A 43 15.94 6.70 3.84
C ILE A 43 14.49 6.60 4.28
N GLN A 44 13.57 7.19 3.50
CA GLN A 44 12.13 7.05 3.73
C GLN A 44 11.40 6.46 2.52
N PRO A 45 11.54 5.15 2.29
CA PRO A 45 10.93 4.49 1.14
C PRO A 45 9.41 4.56 1.13
N ASN A 46 8.76 4.78 2.28
CA ASN A 46 7.31 4.89 2.39
C ASN A 46 6.80 6.35 2.38
N CYS A 47 7.66 7.37 2.20
CA CYS A 47 7.23 8.77 2.18
C CYS A 47 6.57 9.09 0.83
N HIS A 48 5.25 8.92 0.78
CA HIS A 48 4.46 9.14 -0.42
C HIS A 48 4.41 10.64 -0.83
N GLN A 49 4.46 11.57 0.13
CA GLN A 49 4.59 13.02 -0.14
C GLN A 49 5.90 13.35 -0.86
N LEU A 50 7.04 12.83 -0.40
CA LEU A 50 8.33 13.02 -1.09
C LEU A 50 8.25 12.50 -2.54
N ARG A 51 7.58 11.37 -2.74
CA ARG A 51 7.38 10.77 -4.07
C ARG A 51 6.47 11.62 -4.98
N ARG A 52 5.42 12.26 -4.42
CA ARG A 52 4.58 13.23 -5.15
C ARG A 52 5.37 14.44 -5.63
N HIS A 53 6.11 15.08 -4.73
CA HIS A 53 6.90 16.26 -5.06
C HIS A 53 8.07 15.94 -6.01
N PHE A 54 8.65 14.74 -5.92
CA PHE A 54 9.61 14.29 -6.91
C PHE A 54 8.97 14.15 -8.31
N GLY A 55 7.75 13.63 -8.38
CA GLY A 55 6.96 13.58 -9.61
C GLY A 55 6.71 14.96 -10.21
N ASP A 56 6.30 15.94 -9.39
CA ASP A 56 6.11 17.33 -9.85
C ASP A 56 7.42 17.93 -10.37
N TRP A 57 8.53 17.75 -9.65
CA TRP A 57 9.85 18.21 -10.07
C TRP A 57 10.29 17.59 -11.40
N LEU A 58 10.04 16.28 -11.61
CA LEU A 58 10.32 15.61 -12.88
C LEU A 58 9.46 16.16 -14.03
N ILE A 59 8.17 16.46 -13.78
CA ILE A 59 7.28 17.09 -14.78
C ILE A 59 7.82 18.47 -15.19
N GLU A 60 8.27 19.30 -14.24
CA GLU A 60 8.89 20.59 -14.52
C GLU A 60 10.16 20.47 -15.39
N LYS A 61 10.86 19.33 -15.30
CA LYS A 61 12.03 19.01 -16.13
C LYS A 61 11.68 18.37 -17.48
N GLY A 62 10.41 18.13 -17.77
CA GLY A 62 9.97 17.43 -18.98
C GLY A 62 10.30 15.93 -18.97
N ASP A 63 10.55 15.34 -17.79
CA ASP A 63 10.85 13.92 -17.67
C ASP A 63 9.55 13.10 -17.67
N LYS A 64 9.47 12.14 -18.61
CA LYS A 64 8.31 11.24 -18.76
C LYS A 64 7.97 10.45 -17.49
N ARG A 65 8.92 10.22 -16.58
CA ARG A 65 8.67 9.50 -15.32
C ARG A 65 7.78 10.29 -14.36
N GLY A 66 7.68 11.60 -14.49
CA GLY A 66 7.08 12.47 -13.48
C GLY A 66 5.63 12.14 -13.13
N ARG A 67 4.77 11.89 -14.13
CA ARG A 67 3.36 11.49 -13.89
C ARG A 67 3.25 10.17 -13.14
N GLY A 68 4.08 9.19 -13.49
CA GLY A 68 4.12 7.90 -12.79
C GLY A 68 4.58 8.00 -11.33
N TYR A 69 5.59 8.83 -11.04
CA TYR A 69 6.00 9.12 -9.66
C TYR A 69 4.90 9.82 -8.86
N LYS A 70 4.22 10.79 -9.47
CA LYS A 70 3.08 11.46 -8.87
C LYS A 70 1.97 10.47 -8.55
N ALA A 71 1.62 9.59 -9.48
CA ALA A 71 0.63 8.53 -9.29
C ALA A 71 1.03 7.56 -8.16
N LEU A 72 2.30 7.13 -8.08
CA LEU A 72 2.80 6.31 -6.97
C LEU A 72 2.59 7.01 -5.61
N GLY A 73 2.86 8.32 -5.56
CA GLY A 73 2.67 9.13 -4.37
C GLY A 73 1.19 9.33 -3.99
N VAL A 74 0.31 9.58 -4.96
CA VAL A 74 -1.16 9.72 -4.75
C VAL A 74 -1.76 8.39 -4.28
N GLN A 75 -1.39 7.29 -4.94
CA GLN A 75 -1.87 5.94 -4.63
C GLN A 75 -1.19 5.31 -3.41
N GLN A 76 -0.25 6.02 -2.79
CA GLN A 76 0.57 5.58 -1.65
C GLN A 76 1.24 4.22 -1.87
N ARG A 77 1.69 3.97 -3.10
CA ARG A 77 2.35 2.73 -3.48
C ARG A 77 3.85 2.87 -3.32
N SER A 78 4.49 1.79 -2.86
CA SER A 78 5.94 1.68 -2.77
C SER A 78 6.38 0.28 -3.12
N GLY A 79 7.60 0.12 -3.62
CA GLY A 79 8.22 -1.21 -3.65
C GLY A 79 8.40 -1.73 -2.22
N TRP A 80 8.40 -3.05 -2.06
CA TRP A 80 8.84 -3.70 -0.83
C TRP A 80 10.24 -4.26 -0.98
N LYS A 81 10.98 -4.19 0.11
CA LYS A 81 12.33 -4.75 0.19
C LYS A 81 12.25 -6.25 0.42
N LEU A 82 12.79 -7.01 -0.52
CA LEU A 82 12.92 -8.46 -0.48
C LEU A 82 14.35 -8.83 -0.07
N TYR A 83 14.44 -9.64 0.99
CA TYR A 83 15.66 -10.35 1.34
C TYR A 83 15.62 -11.69 0.62
N GLN A 84 16.41 -11.82 -0.44
CA GLN A 84 16.54 -13.09 -1.13
C GLN A 84 17.64 -13.89 -0.45
N LYS A 85 17.36 -15.18 -0.18
CA LYS A 85 18.41 -16.11 0.24
C LYS A 85 19.50 -16.11 -0.84
N PRO A 86 20.77 -16.15 -0.42
CA PRO A 86 21.86 -16.17 -1.37
C PRO A 86 21.72 -17.36 -2.32
N PRO A 87 21.99 -17.18 -3.63
CA PRO A 87 21.82 -18.25 -4.62
C PRO A 87 22.80 -19.42 -4.36
N LYS A 88 23.90 -19.16 -3.63
CA LYS A 88 24.87 -20.18 -3.22
C LYS A 88 25.22 -20.00 -1.74
N LYS A 89 25.44 -21.13 -1.05
CA LYS A 89 25.94 -21.13 0.34
C LYS A 89 27.29 -20.40 0.37
N GLY A 90 27.36 -19.26 1.07
CA GLY A 90 28.57 -18.44 1.18
C GLY A 90 28.57 -17.15 0.35
N THR A 91 27.55 -16.87 -0.47
CA THR A 91 27.35 -15.52 -1.03
C THR A 91 26.54 -14.65 -0.06
N SER A 92 26.75 -13.34 -0.07
CA SER A 92 25.92 -12.42 0.72
C SER A 92 24.47 -12.43 0.24
N GLU A 93 23.54 -12.25 1.18
CA GLU A 93 22.16 -11.91 0.84
C GLU A 93 22.17 -10.65 -0.04
N TYR A 94 21.44 -10.68 -1.15
CA TYR A 94 21.26 -9.49 -1.98
C TYR A 94 19.84 -8.94 -1.77
N GLN A 95 19.79 -7.64 -1.56
CA GLN A 95 18.56 -6.90 -1.33
C GLN A 95 17.97 -6.55 -2.69
N THR A 96 16.75 -7.00 -2.94
CA THR A 96 15.99 -6.62 -4.14
C THR A 96 14.75 -5.86 -3.73
N TRP A 97 14.22 -5.05 -4.64
CA TRP A 97 12.92 -4.43 -4.45
C TRP A 97 11.91 -5.09 -5.36
N ALA A 98 10.66 -5.12 -4.93
CA ALA A 98 9.59 -5.66 -5.75
C ALA A 98 8.27 -4.89 -5.64
N PHE A 99 7.41 -5.09 -6.63
CA PHE A 99 5.97 -4.86 -6.53
C PHE A 99 5.24 -6.20 -6.71
N ASN A 100 4.13 -6.35 -5.98
CA ASN A 100 3.30 -7.54 -6.00
C ASN A 100 2.26 -7.45 -7.11
N ASN A 101 1.99 -8.59 -7.74
CA ASN A 101 0.79 -8.73 -8.56
C ASN A 101 -0.43 -8.68 -7.62
N PRO A 102 -1.41 -7.79 -7.85
CA PRO A 102 -2.58 -7.66 -6.98
C PRO A 102 -3.45 -8.92 -6.91
N ASN A 103 -3.41 -9.78 -7.95
CA ASN A 103 -4.15 -11.06 -7.95
C ASN A 103 -3.48 -12.14 -7.09
N ASN A 104 -2.22 -11.94 -6.70
CA ASN A 104 -1.48 -12.89 -5.89
C ASN A 104 -1.72 -12.60 -4.40
N ASN A 105 -2.83 -13.12 -3.89
CA ASN A 105 -3.38 -12.95 -2.53
C ASN A 105 -2.46 -13.37 -1.37
N ARG A 106 -1.20 -13.73 -1.60
CA ARG A 106 -0.33 -14.35 -0.60
C ARG A 106 0.30 -13.36 0.38
N TYR A 107 0.49 -12.09 -0.02
CA TYR A 107 1.00 -11.05 0.87
C TYR A 107 0.04 -9.87 0.85
N TRP A 108 -0.72 -9.76 1.93
CA TRP A 108 -1.87 -8.88 2.13
C TRP A 108 -1.53 -7.39 2.22
N ASN A 109 -0.44 -6.90 1.63
CA ASN A 109 -0.05 -5.51 1.76
C ASN A 109 -0.27 -4.74 0.45
N ASP A 110 -1.45 -4.14 0.33
CA ASP A 110 -1.90 -3.41 -0.87
C ASP A 110 -0.92 -2.30 -1.25
N ARG A 111 -0.28 -1.66 -0.26
CA ARG A 111 0.72 -0.61 -0.48
C ARG A 111 1.91 -1.05 -1.37
N PHE A 112 2.16 -2.37 -1.46
CA PHE A 112 3.22 -2.96 -2.28
C PHE A 112 2.72 -3.54 -3.60
N SER A 113 1.42 -3.41 -3.89
CA SER A 113 0.79 -3.90 -5.11
C SER A 113 0.42 -2.73 -6.00
N LEU A 114 0.58 -2.88 -7.31
CA LEU A 114 0.07 -1.92 -8.29
C LEU A 114 -1.33 -2.32 -8.73
N PRO A 115 -2.18 -1.36 -9.19
CA PRO A 115 -3.38 -1.69 -9.94
C PRO A 115 -3.05 -2.66 -11.08
N LEU A 116 -3.91 -3.66 -11.33
CA LEU A 116 -3.58 -4.77 -12.23
C LEU A 116 -3.19 -4.28 -13.63
N ARG A 117 -3.95 -3.34 -14.20
CA ARG A 117 -3.65 -2.79 -15.53
C ARG A 117 -2.28 -2.12 -15.58
N TRP A 118 -1.94 -1.36 -14.54
CA TRP A 118 -0.61 -0.75 -14.39
C TRP A 118 0.49 -1.81 -14.23
N PHE A 119 0.28 -2.81 -13.38
CA PHE A 119 1.22 -3.91 -13.19
C PHE A 119 1.52 -4.65 -14.50
N LEU A 120 0.50 -4.90 -15.33
CA LEU A 120 0.64 -5.60 -16.62
C LEU A 120 1.42 -4.80 -17.68
N LYS A 121 1.61 -3.48 -17.48
CA LYS A 121 2.46 -2.65 -18.37
C LYS A 121 3.94 -2.72 -18.03
N MET A 122 4.29 -3.31 -16.89
CA MET A 122 5.68 -3.43 -16.51
C MET A 122 6.40 -4.45 -17.40
N PRO A 123 7.63 -4.15 -17.85
CA PRO A 123 8.45 -5.13 -18.53
C PRO A 123 8.85 -6.24 -17.55
N LEU A 124 8.55 -7.49 -17.90
CA LEU A 124 9.09 -8.65 -17.21
C LEU A 124 10.49 -8.94 -17.75
N HIS A 125 11.48 -9.20 -16.88
CA HIS A 125 12.71 -9.83 -17.33
C HIS A 125 12.50 -11.31 -17.63
N ASP A 126 13.36 -11.87 -18.49
CA ASP A 126 13.34 -13.30 -18.81
C ASP A 126 13.41 -14.15 -17.54
N GLY A 127 12.42 -15.03 -17.37
CA GLY A 127 12.30 -15.90 -16.19
C GLY A 127 11.67 -15.26 -14.95
N GLU A 128 11.24 -14.00 -15.02
CA GLU A 128 10.48 -13.40 -13.92
C GLU A 128 9.10 -14.03 -13.79
N ASN A 129 8.71 -14.24 -12.53
CA ASN A 129 7.42 -14.82 -12.22
C ASN A 129 6.34 -13.72 -12.36
N PRO A 130 5.26 -13.92 -13.13
CA PRO A 130 4.18 -12.91 -13.25
C PRO A 130 3.50 -12.55 -11.92
N LYS A 131 3.82 -13.27 -10.84
CA LYS A 131 3.42 -12.99 -9.46
C LYS A 131 4.15 -11.80 -8.81
N TRP A 132 5.39 -11.49 -9.22
CA TRP A 132 6.20 -10.41 -8.66
C TRP A 132 7.16 -9.88 -9.71
N ILE A 133 7.39 -8.59 -9.63
CA ILE A 133 8.39 -7.89 -10.41
C ILE A 133 9.50 -7.60 -9.41
N ASN A 134 10.64 -8.31 -9.47
CA ASN A 134 11.75 -8.23 -8.51
C ASN A 134 13.13 -8.20 -9.19
N GLY A 135 14.23 -8.11 -8.43
CA GLY A 135 15.59 -8.17 -8.99
C GLY A 135 16.22 -6.81 -9.31
N TRP A 136 15.49 -5.71 -9.08
CA TRP A 136 15.97 -4.36 -9.32
C TRP A 136 16.44 -3.64 -8.05
N SER A 137 17.30 -2.63 -8.25
CA SER A 137 17.50 -1.59 -7.25
C SER A 137 16.20 -0.84 -7.00
N HIS A 138 16.09 -0.20 -5.84
CA HIS A 138 14.89 0.58 -5.48
C HIS A 138 14.56 1.63 -6.56
N ARG A 139 15.58 2.38 -6.99
CA ARG A 139 15.50 3.36 -8.07
C ARG A 139 15.00 2.75 -9.37
N SER A 140 15.69 1.74 -9.88
CA SER A 140 15.37 1.13 -11.17
C SER A 140 13.94 0.55 -11.19
N LEU A 141 13.49 -0.04 -10.09
CA LEU A 141 12.13 -0.56 -9.97
C LEU A 141 11.10 0.57 -10.10
N HIS A 142 11.25 1.63 -9.31
CA HIS A 142 10.31 2.75 -9.33
C HIS A 142 10.34 3.50 -10.65
N ASP A 143 11.52 3.67 -11.27
CA ASP A 143 11.64 4.30 -12.59
C ASP A 143 10.85 3.49 -13.63
N ARG A 144 10.98 2.16 -13.63
CA ARG A 144 10.21 1.29 -14.52
C ARG A 144 8.71 1.36 -14.27
N VAL A 145 8.29 1.37 -13.01
CA VAL A 145 6.87 1.54 -12.64
C VAL A 145 6.33 2.88 -13.10
N ALA A 146 7.11 3.94 -12.90
CA ALA A 146 6.74 5.28 -13.34
C ALA A 146 6.65 5.37 -14.87
N LEU A 147 7.50 4.65 -15.60
CA LEU A 147 7.43 4.56 -17.06
C LEU A 147 6.22 3.74 -17.53
N ALA A 148 5.97 2.59 -16.92
CA ALA A 148 4.83 1.72 -17.23
C ALA A 148 3.48 2.43 -17.02
N PHE A 149 3.43 3.43 -16.14
CA PHE A 149 2.24 4.27 -15.97
C PHE A 149 1.86 5.01 -17.25
N ASN A 150 2.84 5.47 -18.03
CA ASN A 150 2.58 6.22 -19.26
C ASN A 150 2.01 5.35 -20.39
N GLU A 151 2.12 4.02 -20.26
CA GLU A 151 1.58 3.05 -21.21
C GLU A 151 0.09 2.73 -20.94
N LEU A 152 -0.49 3.34 -19.91
CA LEU A 152 -1.93 3.27 -19.61
C LEU A 152 -2.73 4.24 -20.50
N PRO A 153 -3.99 3.93 -20.81
CA PRO A 153 -4.91 4.89 -21.43
C PRO A 153 -4.99 6.19 -20.61
N THR A 154 -5.13 7.33 -21.28
CA THR A 154 -5.16 8.65 -20.62
C THR A 154 -6.23 8.73 -19.53
N GLU A 155 -7.42 8.20 -19.79
CA GLU A 155 -8.52 8.16 -18.82
C GLU A 155 -8.12 7.42 -17.53
N GLU A 156 -7.47 6.26 -17.64
CA GLU A 156 -6.98 5.51 -16.49
C GLU A 156 -5.85 6.25 -15.75
N GLN A 157 -4.99 6.96 -16.48
CA GLN A 157 -3.97 7.78 -15.83
C GLN A 157 -4.59 8.90 -14.99
N GLU A 158 -5.58 9.62 -15.53
CA GLU A 158 -6.27 10.69 -14.82
C GLU A 158 -7.08 10.15 -13.63
N GLU A 159 -7.70 8.97 -13.76
CA GLU A 159 -8.33 8.28 -12.64
C GLU A 159 -7.32 8.01 -11.51
N LEU A 160 -6.17 7.43 -11.83
CA LEU A 160 -5.15 7.09 -10.84
C LEU A 160 -4.46 8.33 -10.23
N LEU A 161 -4.42 9.46 -10.95
CA LEU A 161 -3.89 10.72 -10.46
C LEU A 161 -4.90 11.51 -9.61
N SER A 162 -6.19 11.35 -9.86
CA SER A 162 -7.27 12.06 -9.14
C SER A 162 -7.70 11.37 -7.84
N HIS A 163 -7.62 10.03 -7.78
CA HIS A 163 -8.08 9.28 -6.62
C HIS A 163 -7.03 9.25 -5.51
N GLU A 164 -7.04 10.27 -4.65
CA GLU A 164 -6.40 10.16 -3.34
C GLU A 164 -7.19 9.15 -2.50
N GLN A 165 -6.57 8.03 -2.15
CA GLN A 165 -7.24 7.00 -1.34
C GLN A 165 -7.70 7.63 -0.01
N SER A 166 -8.93 7.32 0.41
CA SER A 166 -9.48 7.80 1.68
C SER A 166 -9.52 6.65 2.69
N VAL A 167 -9.11 6.90 3.94
CA VAL A 167 -9.27 5.93 5.03
C VAL A 167 -10.33 6.44 5.99
N PHE A 168 -11.37 5.62 6.16
CA PHE A 168 -12.40 5.86 7.16
C PHE A 168 -12.08 5.03 8.39
N LYS A 169 -11.90 5.68 9.53
CA LYS A 169 -11.80 4.97 10.81
C LYS A 169 -13.18 4.82 11.40
N LEU A 170 -13.69 3.60 11.46
CA LEU A 170 -14.90 3.23 12.19
C LEU A 170 -14.54 2.90 13.63
N SER A 171 -15.01 3.72 14.56
CA SER A 171 -14.95 3.41 15.98
C SER A 171 -16.25 2.72 16.39
N VAL A 172 -16.18 1.41 16.62
CA VAL A 172 -17.30 0.67 17.22
C VAL A 172 -17.20 0.83 18.73
N PRO A 173 -18.25 1.31 19.42
CA PRO A 173 -18.24 1.39 20.87
C PRO A 173 -17.89 0.02 21.46
N ASN A 174 -16.89 -0.03 22.34
CA ASN A 174 -16.55 -1.25 23.07
C ASN A 174 -17.57 -1.46 24.19
N THR A 175 -18.82 -1.73 23.82
CA THR A 175 -19.88 -1.94 24.79
C THR A 175 -19.86 -3.39 25.25
N LYS A 176 -19.37 -3.61 26.47
CA LYS A 176 -19.85 -4.71 27.34
C LYS A 176 -21.34 -4.55 27.72
N ALA A 177 -22.01 -3.52 27.20
CA ALA A 177 -23.36 -3.15 27.57
C ALA A 177 -24.39 -4.08 26.93
N GLN A 178 -25.19 -4.70 27.78
CA GLN A 178 -26.20 -5.73 27.52
C GLN A 178 -27.45 -5.24 26.75
N ASN A 179 -27.34 -4.19 25.95
CA ASN A 179 -28.48 -3.75 25.12
C ASN A 179 -28.41 -4.48 23.76
N SER A 180 -29.46 -5.26 23.48
CA SER A 180 -29.64 -6.14 22.30
C SER A 180 -29.42 -5.46 20.95
N ASP A 181 -29.45 -4.13 20.90
CA ASP A 181 -29.49 -3.35 19.67
C ASP A 181 -28.12 -2.77 19.28
N SER A 182 -27.07 -3.00 20.09
CA SER A 182 -25.71 -2.53 19.76
C SER A 182 -24.99 -3.48 18.81
N ILE A 183 -24.50 -2.95 17.67
CA ILE A 183 -23.71 -3.72 16.72
C ILE A 183 -22.31 -3.96 17.28
N THR A 184 -21.88 -5.22 17.33
CA THR A 184 -20.54 -5.59 17.79
C THR A 184 -19.54 -5.54 16.65
N LEU A 185 -18.25 -5.41 16.98
CA LEU A 185 -17.16 -5.41 15.98
C LEU A 185 -17.20 -6.64 15.04
N PRO A 186 -17.45 -7.88 15.52
CA PRO A 186 -17.61 -9.03 14.63
C PRO A 186 -18.82 -8.90 13.70
N LYS A 187 -19.92 -8.29 14.16
CA LYS A 187 -21.13 -8.08 13.34
C LYS A 187 -20.92 -7.00 12.28
N VAL A 188 -20.19 -5.92 12.60
CA VAL A 188 -19.73 -4.92 11.62
C VAL A 188 -18.87 -5.59 10.56
N ILE A 189 -17.88 -6.40 10.97
CA ILE A 189 -17.03 -7.16 10.05
C ILE A 189 -17.84 -8.10 9.15
N GLN A 190 -18.82 -8.80 9.71
CA GLN A 190 -19.70 -9.69 8.97
C GLN A 190 -20.53 -8.94 7.92
N ILE A 191 -21.09 -7.78 8.28
CA ILE A 191 -21.86 -6.92 7.37
C ILE A 191 -20.96 -6.39 6.25
N LEU A 192 -19.78 -5.87 6.60
CA LEU A 192 -18.78 -5.38 5.63
C LEU A 192 -18.28 -6.47 4.68
N SER A 193 -18.27 -7.72 5.12
CA SER A 193 -17.80 -8.87 4.33
C SER A 193 -18.92 -9.54 3.53
N SER A 194 -20.19 -9.19 3.78
CA SER A 194 -21.34 -9.75 3.07
C SER A 194 -21.51 -9.09 1.71
N LYS A 195 -21.67 -9.88 0.65
CA LYS A 195 -21.99 -9.36 -0.68
C LYS A 195 -23.39 -8.73 -0.75
N GLU A 196 -24.32 -9.28 0.02
CA GLU A 196 -25.75 -8.95 -0.05
C GLU A 196 -26.14 -7.86 0.96
N ASN A 197 -25.44 -7.79 2.10
CA ASN A 197 -25.82 -6.91 3.21
C ASN A 197 -24.82 -5.76 3.44
N SER A 198 -23.76 -5.67 2.64
CA SER A 198 -22.83 -4.54 2.72
C SER A 198 -23.56 -3.28 2.29
N PRO A 199 -23.58 -2.22 3.12
CA PRO A 199 -24.11 -0.91 2.73
C PRO A 199 -23.23 -0.22 1.66
N PHE A 200 -22.09 -0.84 1.34
CA PHE A 200 -21.17 -0.40 0.31
C PHE A 200 -21.33 -1.27 -0.93
N PRO A 201 -21.41 -0.66 -2.13
CA PRO A 201 -21.10 -1.37 -3.35
C PRO A 201 -19.71 -2.02 -3.20
N GLN A 202 -19.52 -3.26 -3.67
CA GLN A 202 -18.21 -3.93 -3.59
C GLN A 202 -17.09 -3.13 -4.28
N SER A 203 -17.45 -2.19 -5.17
CA SER A 203 -16.53 -1.26 -5.81
C SER A 203 -15.97 -0.18 -4.88
N VAL A 204 -16.63 0.12 -3.75
CA VAL A 204 -16.32 1.29 -2.91
C VAL A 204 -15.47 0.93 -1.69
N VAL A 205 -15.79 -0.15 -0.97
CA VAL A 205 -14.94 -0.67 0.11
C VAL A 205 -13.95 -1.66 -0.47
N ARG A 206 -12.70 -1.22 -0.66
CA ARG A 206 -11.62 -2.11 -1.05
C ARG A 206 -11.17 -3.00 0.09
N ARG A 207 -11.17 -2.50 1.32
CA ARG A 207 -10.69 -3.27 2.47
C ARG A 207 -11.15 -2.73 3.82
N TRP A 208 -11.04 -3.59 4.82
CA TRP A 208 -11.09 -3.24 6.22
C TRP A 208 -9.96 -3.92 6.99
N ARG A 209 -9.49 -3.30 8.09
CA ARG A 209 -8.58 -3.90 9.07
C ARG A 209 -8.99 -3.52 10.48
N LEU A 210 -8.58 -4.30 11.48
CA LEU A 210 -8.68 -3.89 12.87
C LEU A 210 -7.52 -2.95 13.22
N SER A 211 -7.79 -1.91 14.00
CA SER A 211 -6.74 -1.08 14.61
C SER A 211 -5.84 -1.93 15.52
N ALA A 212 -4.64 -1.44 15.80
CA ALA A 212 -3.66 -2.15 16.64
C ALA A 212 -4.20 -2.50 18.04
N ASP A 213 -5.06 -1.64 18.60
CA ASP A 213 -5.71 -1.84 19.89
C ASP A 213 -7.02 -2.67 19.80
N ARG A 214 -7.39 -3.09 18.59
CA ARG A 214 -8.62 -3.83 18.25
C ARG A 214 -9.92 -3.16 18.69
N LYS A 215 -9.91 -1.84 18.87
CA LYS A 215 -11.12 -1.06 19.23
C LYS A 215 -11.82 -0.42 18.02
N GLN A 216 -11.15 -0.38 16.88
CA GLN A 216 -11.64 0.27 15.68
C GLN A 216 -11.50 -0.67 14.48
N VAL A 217 -12.38 -0.49 13.49
CA VAL A 217 -12.22 -1.01 12.14
C VAL A 217 -11.81 0.15 11.26
N GLU A 218 -10.66 0.07 10.62
CA GLU A 218 -10.25 1.03 9.61
C GLU A 218 -10.66 0.50 8.24
N LEU A 219 -11.54 1.23 7.55
CA LEU A 219 -11.94 0.99 6.18
C LEU A 219 -11.04 1.78 5.23
N LEU A 220 -10.49 1.10 4.23
CA LEU A 220 -9.89 1.73 3.07
C LEU A 220 -10.94 1.74 1.96
N VAL A 221 -11.37 2.93 1.57
CA VAL A 221 -12.35 3.10 0.48
C VAL A 221 -11.73 3.92 -0.64
N THR A 222 -12.08 3.58 -1.87
CA THR A 222 -11.64 4.33 -3.05
C THR A 222 -12.45 5.57 -3.31
N GLU A 223 -13.71 5.58 -2.86
CA GLU A 223 -14.65 6.68 -3.02
C GLU A 223 -15.42 6.87 -1.72
N VAL A 224 -15.80 8.12 -1.42
CA VAL A 224 -16.69 8.40 -0.30
C VAL A 224 -18.11 8.12 -0.75
N PRO A 225 -18.82 7.15 -0.17
CA PRO A 225 -20.22 6.95 -0.51
C PRO A 225 -20.98 8.16 0.03
N GLU A 226 -21.40 9.08 -0.85
CA GLU A 226 -21.89 10.39 -0.43
C GLU A 226 -23.18 10.34 0.40
N ARG A 227 -23.98 9.26 0.34
CA ARG A 227 -25.26 9.20 1.08
C ARG A 227 -25.70 7.86 1.71
N PRO A 228 -25.25 6.65 1.33
CA PRO A 228 -25.61 5.44 2.08
C PRO A 228 -24.83 5.26 3.40
N PHE A 229 -23.61 5.80 3.49
CA PHE A 229 -22.68 5.44 4.56
C PHE A 229 -22.91 6.20 5.87
N GLU A 230 -23.09 7.51 5.80
CA GLU A 230 -23.34 8.31 7.00
C GLU A 230 -24.68 7.91 7.65
N GLU A 231 -25.69 7.64 6.82
CA GLU A 231 -27.00 7.16 7.26
C GLU A 231 -26.90 5.77 7.91
N TRP A 232 -26.17 4.83 7.29
CA TRP A 232 -25.93 3.50 7.88
C TRP A 232 -25.14 3.57 9.19
N CYS A 233 -24.09 4.39 9.26
CA CYS A 233 -23.35 4.61 10.49
C CYS A 233 -24.24 5.22 11.58
N LYS A 234 -25.11 6.17 11.23
CA LYS A 234 -26.07 6.78 12.16
C LYS A 234 -27.12 5.78 12.65
N GLU A 235 -27.68 4.96 11.76
CA GLU A 235 -28.64 3.89 12.07
C GLU A 235 -28.07 2.92 13.11
N HIS A 236 -26.82 2.50 12.92
CA HIS A 236 -26.16 1.54 13.81
C HIS A 236 -25.34 2.17 14.93
N LYS A 237 -25.45 3.49 15.14
CA LYS A 237 -24.72 4.24 16.19
C LYS A 237 -23.19 4.03 16.11
N ILE A 238 -22.66 3.86 14.90
CA ILE A 238 -21.23 3.75 14.62
C ILE A 238 -20.68 5.18 14.47
N LYS A 239 -19.68 5.53 15.27
CA LYS A 239 -18.93 6.77 15.07
C LYS A 239 -17.89 6.53 13.98
N PHE A 240 -17.88 7.36 12.95
CA PHE A 240 -16.83 7.35 11.95
C PHE A 240 -16.06 8.66 11.98
N THR A 241 -14.79 8.58 11.62
CA THR A 241 -13.94 9.75 11.35
C THR A 241 -13.38 9.56 9.96
N LYS A 242 -13.65 10.52 9.08
CA LYS A 242 -13.01 10.57 7.76
C LYS A 242 -11.63 11.18 7.94
N GLU A 243 -10.60 10.41 7.63
CA GLU A 243 -9.24 10.90 7.55
C GLU A 243 -8.76 10.77 6.11
N THR A 244 -8.30 11.86 5.51
CA THR A 244 -7.61 11.75 4.23
C THR A 244 -6.30 11.01 4.50
N LEU A 245 -5.91 10.03 3.66
CA LEU A 245 -4.67 9.29 3.92
C LEU A 245 -3.42 10.20 3.90
N SER A 246 -3.51 11.40 3.33
CA SER A 246 -2.48 12.43 3.42
C SER A 246 -2.26 13.00 4.83
N SER A 247 -3.28 12.99 5.70
CA SER A 247 -3.16 13.41 7.11
C SER A 247 -2.68 12.30 8.05
N LEU A 248 -2.67 11.06 7.57
CA LEU A 248 -2.11 9.91 8.27
C LEU A 248 -0.59 9.88 8.03
N GLY A 249 0.14 10.78 8.70
CA GLY A 249 1.60 10.70 8.82
C GLY A 249 2.02 9.28 9.18
N SER A 250 3.15 8.81 8.63
CA SER A 250 3.67 7.43 8.68
C SER A 250 3.14 6.64 9.87
N VAL A 251 1.99 5.96 9.69
CA VAL A 251 1.47 5.05 10.70
C VAL A 251 2.56 4.01 10.86
N LYS A 252 3.22 3.99 12.03
CA LYS A 252 4.17 2.96 12.41
C LYS A 252 3.48 1.64 12.09
N SER A 253 3.88 1.02 11.00
CA SER A 253 3.48 -0.34 10.70
C SER A 253 4.01 -1.13 11.86
N ALA A 254 3.13 -1.50 12.80
CA ALA A 254 3.43 -2.54 13.75
C ALA A 254 3.92 -3.70 12.89
N SER A 255 5.22 -3.96 12.97
CA SER A 255 5.83 -5.14 12.42
C SER A 255 4.99 -6.30 12.94
N LEU A 256 4.32 -7.00 12.03
CA LEU A 256 3.80 -8.34 12.30
C LEU A 256 5.02 -9.16 12.74
N SER A 257 5.24 -9.29 14.04
CA SER A 257 6.11 -10.34 14.55
C SER A 257 5.46 -11.67 14.18
N GLU A 258 6.29 -12.62 13.79
CA GLU A 258 5.97 -13.91 13.18
C GLU A 258 5.23 -14.90 14.11
N ASP A 259 4.50 -14.44 15.12
CA ASP A 259 3.88 -15.31 16.14
C ASP A 259 2.44 -15.74 15.84
N TRP A 260 2.11 -15.96 14.55
CA TRP A 260 0.79 -16.47 14.15
C TRP A 260 0.81 -17.87 13.52
N GLU A 261 1.81 -18.70 13.85
CA GLU A 261 1.70 -20.16 13.72
C GLU A 261 1.07 -20.80 14.98
N GLY A 262 -0.21 -20.46 15.21
CA GLY A 262 -1.06 -21.16 16.15
C GLY A 262 -1.83 -22.30 15.48
N ARG A 263 -1.19 -23.47 15.32
CA ARG A 263 -1.79 -24.81 15.23
C ARG A 263 -3.10 -24.94 14.42
N LYS A 264 -2.99 -25.51 13.22
CA LYS A 264 -3.69 -26.75 12.83
C LYS A 264 -3.04 -27.31 11.56
N ARG A 265 -2.07 -28.20 11.76
CA ARG A 265 -1.78 -29.27 10.79
C ARG A 265 -3.02 -30.16 10.74
N THR A 266 -3.97 -29.85 9.88
CA THR A 266 -4.87 -30.89 9.37
C THR A 266 -4.04 -31.76 8.44
N LYS A 267 -3.99 -33.06 8.74
CA LYS A 267 -3.34 -34.09 7.91
C LYS A 267 -3.85 -33.95 6.47
N PRO A 268 -3.00 -34.14 5.45
CA PRO A 268 -3.52 -34.27 4.09
C PRO A 268 -4.46 -35.46 4.04
N LEU A 269 -5.70 -35.24 3.60
CA LEU A 269 -6.59 -36.32 3.18
C LEU A 269 -5.91 -37.02 2.01
N THR A 270 -5.57 -38.29 2.23
CA THR A 270 -5.28 -39.27 1.20
C THR A 270 -6.51 -39.38 0.30
N LEU A 271 -6.44 -38.81 -0.91
CA LEU A 271 -7.33 -39.19 -1.99
C LEU A 271 -6.65 -40.29 -2.82
N LEU A 272 -7.05 -41.52 -2.52
CA LEU A 272 -7.02 -42.65 -3.43
C LEU A 272 -7.80 -42.29 -4.71
N ASN A 273 -7.16 -42.43 -5.86
CA ASN A 273 -7.78 -42.82 -7.13
C ASN A 273 -6.69 -43.62 -7.87
N ARG A 274 -6.63 -44.95 -7.73
CA ARG A 274 -7.28 -45.93 -8.61
C ARG A 274 -7.21 -45.56 -10.10
N SER A 275 -6.20 -46.17 -10.73
CA SER A 275 -6.25 -46.85 -12.04
C SER A 275 -7.31 -46.41 -13.06
N ARG A 276 -6.83 -45.96 -14.21
CA ARG A 276 -7.41 -46.34 -15.50
C ARG A 276 -6.28 -46.47 -16.53
N GLU A 277 -5.96 -47.72 -16.83
CA GLU A 277 -5.56 -48.12 -18.17
C GLU A 277 -6.69 -47.80 -19.16
N GLU A 278 -6.32 -47.78 -20.44
CA GLU A 278 -7.14 -47.71 -21.67
C GLU A 278 -7.14 -46.36 -22.43
N ILE A 279 -6.43 -46.44 -23.57
CA ILE A 279 -6.25 -45.53 -24.74
C ILE A 279 -5.11 -44.52 -24.64
#